data_AF-A0A7R9DRA1-F1
#
_entry.id   AF-A0A7R9DRA1-F1
#
_cell.length_a   1.000
_cell.length_b   1.000
_cell.length_c   1.000
_cell.angle_alpha   90.00
_cell.angle_beta   90.00
_cell.angle_gamma   90.00
#
_symmetry.space_group_name_H-M   'P 1'
#
loop_
_entity.id
_entity.type
_entity.pdbx_description
1 polymer ?
#
loop_
_entity_poly.entity_id
_entity_poly.type
_entity_poly.pdbx_seq_one_letter_code
_entity_poly.pdbx_strand_id
1 'polypeptide(L)'
;MAVNVYSTNVTLENLSRHDMLAWVNDCLSSNFTKIEELCTGAAYCQFMDMLFPGSVVLKKVKFKTNLEHEYIQNFKILQSGFKKMGVDKV
;
A
#
# COMPACT_ATOMS: atom_id res chain seq x y z
N MET A 1 -14.65 7.75 6.44
CA MET A 1 -13.42 8.12 7.16
C MET A 1 -12.79 6.84 7.67
N ALA A 2 -11.48 6.66 7.50
CA ALA A 2 -10.74 5.51 7.98
C ALA A 2 -10.52 5.59 9.50
N VAL A 3 -10.33 4.44 10.14
CA VAL A 3 -9.87 4.36 11.53
C VAL A 3 -8.34 4.34 11.51
N ASN A 4 -7.70 5.34 12.14
CA ASN A 4 -6.25 5.41 12.22
C ASN A 4 -5.72 4.46 13.29
N VAL A 5 -4.59 3.81 12.99
CA VAL A 5 -3.93 2.83 13.86
C VAL A 5 -2.48 3.24 14.07
N TYR A 6 -2.01 3.20 15.32
CA TYR A 6 -0.64 3.53 15.70
C TYR A 6 0.11 2.26 16.08
N SER A 7 1.30 2.05 15.50
CA SER A 7 2.19 0.98 15.92
C SER A 7 2.67 1.26 17.34
N THR A 8 2.23 0.46 18.29
CA THR A 8 2.58 0.56 19.72
C THR A 8 2.96 -0.81 20.24
N ASN A 9 3.60 -0.91 21.40
CA ASN A 9 3.95 -2.21 21.99
C ASN A 9 2.74 -3.09 22.37
N VAL A 10 1.50 -2.60 22.19
CA VAL A 10 0.24 -3.29 22.51
C VAL A 10 -0.50 -3.76 21.25
N THR A 11 -0.08 -3.33 20.05
CA THR A 11 -0.66 -3.88 18.79
C THR A 11 -0.21 -5.32 18.55
N LEU A 12 -1.04 -6.10 17.83
CA LEU A 12 -0.83 -7.51 17.47
C LEU A 12 0.64 -7.83 17.11
N GLU A 13 1.04 -9.08 17.39
CA GLU A 13 2.40 -9.58 17.13
C GLU A 13 2.90 -9.19 15.74
N ASN A 14 4.11 -8.64 15.67
CA ASN A 14 4.73 -8.23 14.42
C ASN A 14 4.91 -9.45 13.50
N LEU A 15 4.44 -9.33 12.26
CA LEU A 15 4.61 -10.36 11.24
C LEU A 15 6.08 -10.52 10.85
N SER A 16 6.49 -11.75 10.55
CA SER A 16 7.77 -11.98 9.89
C SER A 16 7.73 -11.45 8.44
N ARG A 17 8.91 -11.24 7.82
CA ARG A 17 8.99 -10.83 6.41
C ARG A 17 8.29 -11.81 5.47
N HIS A 18 8.38 -13.11 5.75
CA HIS A 18 7.77 -14.15 4.92
C HIS A 18 6.25 -14.11 5.03
N ASP A 19 5.72 -13.98 6.26
CA ASP A 19 4.27 -13.93 6.47
C ASP A 19 3.66 -12.66 5.89
N MET A 20 4.37 -11.53 6.00
CA MET A 20 3.95 -10.27 5.36
C MET A 20 3.87 -10.41 3.83
N LEU A 21 4.88 -11.01 3.19
CA LEU A 21 4.84 -11.22 1.73
C LEU A 21 3.76 -12.20 1.31
N ALA A 22 3.57 -13.29 2.05
CA ALA A 22 2.49 -14.25 1.81
C ALA A 22 1.13 -13.56 1.87
N TRP A 23 0.88 -12.77 2.92
CA TRP A 23 -0.36 -11.99 3.06
C TRP A 23 -0.58 -11.02 1.90
N VAL A 24 0.45 -10.26 1.49
CA VAL A 24 0.31 -9.34 0.35
C VAL A 24 -0.01 -10.10 -0.94
N ASN A 25 0.68 -11.20 -1.19
CA ASN A 25 0.49 -12.01 -2.40
C ASN A 25 -0.90 -12.64 -2.45
N ASP A 26 -1.40 -13.15 -1.32
CA ASP A 26 -2.74 -13.73 -1.23
C ASP A 26 -3.83 -12.66 -1.45
N CYS A 27 -3.68 -11.49 -0.83
CA CYS A 27 -4.65 -10.40 -1.00
C CYS A 27 -4.69 -9.84 -2.43
N LEU A 28 -3.53 -9.63 -3.04
CA LEU A 28 -3.43 -8.92 -4.33
C LEU A 28 -3.28 -9.85 -5.54
N SER A 29 -3.26 -11.17 -5.32
CA SER A 29 -2.93 -12.16 -6.37
C SER A 29 -1.61 -11.81 -7.07
N SER A 30 -0.58 -11.52 -6.28
CA SER A 30 0.76 -11.11 -6.73
C SER A 30 1.83 -12.17 -6.41
N ASN A 31 3.07 -11.94 -6.86
CA ASN A 31 4.20 -12.85 -6.66
C ASN A 31 5.45 -12.09 -6.17
N PHE A 32 5.31 -11.23 -5.15
CA PHE A 32 6.44 -10.55 -4.53
C PHE A 32 7.32 -11.56 -3.80
N THR A 33 8.62 -11.44 -4.00
CA THR A 33 9.67 -12.29 -3.39
C THR A 33 10.48 -11.55 -2.34
N LYS A 34 10.45 -10.21 -2.38
CA LYS A 34 11.22 -9.30 -1.53
C LYS A 34 10.32 -8.16 -1.07
N ILE A 35 10.46 -7.76 0.20
CA ILE A 35 9.71 -6.64 0.79
C ILE A 35 9.99 -5.33 0.04
N GLU A 36 11.22 -5.19 -0.47
CA GLU A 36 11.69 -4.05 -1.24
C GLU A 36 10.88 -3.84 -2.53
N GLU A 37 10.22 -4.86 -3.09
CA GLU A 37 9.37 -4.70 -4.27
C GLU A 37 8.12 -3.84 -4.00
N LEU A 38 7.72 -3.71 -2.74
CA LEU A 38 6.65 -2.80 -2.31
C LEU A 38 7.05 -1.31 -2.46
N CYS A 39 8.34 -1.00 -2.72
CA CYS A 39 8.84 0.36 -2.94
C CYS A 39 8.22 1.04 -4.17
N THR A 40 7.59 0.28 -5.07
CA THR A 40 6.91 0.85 -6.24
C THR A 40 5.66 1.66 -5.86
N GLY A 41 5.12 1.48 -4.65
CA GLY A 41 3.90 2.14 -4.18
C GLY A 41 2.60 1.60 -4.79
N ALA A 42 2.68 0.70 -5.78
CA ALA A 42 1.51 0.20 -6.51
C ALA A 42 0.64 -0.73 -5.66
N ALA A 43 1.25 -1.62 -4.87
CA ALA A 43 0.55 -2.52 -3.96
C ALA A 43 -0.28 -1.76 -2.92
N TYR A 44 0.30 -0.71 -2.33
CA TYR A 44 -0.42 0.15 -1.38
C TYR A 44 -1.60 0.87 -2.01
N CYS A 45 -1.49 1.31 -3.27
CA CYS A 45 -2.62 1.87 -4.00
C CYS A 45 -3.74 0.83 -4.19
N GLN A 46 -3.42 -0.42 -4.52
CA GLN A 46 -4.42 -1.48 -4.65
C GLN A 46 -5.11 -1.78 -3.32
N PHE A 47 -4.35 -1.87 -2.22
CA PHE A 47 -4.94 -2.04 -0.89
C PHE A 47 -5.90 -0.89 -0.54
N MET A 48 -5.52 0.33 -0.88
CA MET A 48 -6.37 1.51 -0.63
C MET A 48 -7.69 1.43 -1.41
N ASP A 49 -7.67 0.97 -2.66
CA ASP A 49 -8.89 0.74 -3.45
C ASP A 49 -9.71 -0.47 -2.95
N MET A 50 -9.04 -1.54 -2.49
CA MET A 50 -9.70 -2.71 -1.91
C MET A 50 -10.46 -2.36 -0.62
N LEU A 51 -9.84 -1.58 0.26
CA LEU A 51 -10.45 -1.14 1.52
C LEU A 51 -11.51 -0.06 1.30
N PHE A 52 -11.24 0.86 0.38
CA PHE A 52 -12.08 2.03 0.11
C PHE A 52 -12.19 2.27 -1.40
N PRO A 53 -13.12 1.59 -2.10
CA PRO A 53 -13.24 1.69 -3.54
C PRO A 53 -13.36 3.13 -4.04
N GLY A 54 -12.54 3.50 -5.02
CA GLY A 54 -12.50 4.86 -5.59
C GLY A 54 -11.81 5.90 -4.70
N SER A 55 -11.13 5.49 -3.63
CA SER A 55 -10.26 6.38 -2.83
C SER A 55 -8.99 6.79 -3.59
N VAL A 56 -8.53 5.96 -4.52
CA VAL A 56 -7.37 6.21 -5.40
C VAL A 56 -7.77 6.10 -6.87
N VAL A 57 -7.03 6.76 -7.76
CA VAL A 57 -7.25 6.68 -9.21
C VAL A 57 -6.38 5.57 -9.79
N LEU A 58 -6.83 4.32 -9.70
CA LEU A 58 -6.03 3.14 -10.12
C LEU A 58 -5.55 3.22 -11.58
N LYS A 59 -6.30 3.85 -12.48
CA LYS A 59 -5.89 4.06 -13.88
C LYS A 59 -4.58 4.86 -14.03
N LYS A 60 -4.19 5.64 -13.01
CA LYS A 60 -2.94 6.43 -12.99
C LYS A 60 -1.78 5.72 -12.29
N VAL A 61 -2.03 4.57 -11.65
CA VAL A 61 -1.02 3.80 -10.94
C VAL A 61 -0.16 3.03 -11.94
N LYS A 62 1.15 3.11 -11.75
CA LYS A 62 2.17 2.42 -12.56
C LYS A 62 2.46 1.07 -11.92
N PHE A 63 1.80 0.01 -12.39
CA PHE A 63 1.93 -1.34 -11.83
C PHE A 63 3.20 -2.08 -12.23
N LYS A 64 3.75 -1.76 -13.40
CA LYS A 64 4.95 -2.40 -13.95
C LYS A 64 5.93 -1.31 -14.33
N THR A 65 6.83 -0.98 -13.42
CA THR A 65 7.84 0.05 -13.62
C THR A 65 9.09 -0.25 -12.79
N ASN A 66 10.23 0.20 -13.31
CA ASN A 66 11.51 0.22 -12.60
C ASN A 66 12.08 1.65 -12.49
N LEU A 67 11.24 2.67 -12.72
CA LEU A 67 11.65 4.08 -12.75
C LEU A 67 11.24 4.76 -11.45
N GLU A 68 12.22 5.29 -10.71
CA GLU A 68 11.98 5.90 -9.39
C GLU A 68 10.94 7.03 -9.43
N HIS A 69 10.95 7.86 -10.48
CA HIS A 69 9.97 8.94 -10.62
C HIS A 69 8.53 8.43 -10.77
N GLU A 70 8.33 7.22 -11.30
CA GLU A 70 7.02 6.57 -11.37
C GLU A 70 6.60 5.99 -10.01
N TYR A 71 7.54 5.58 -9.16
CA TYR A 71 7.25 5.19 -7.77
C TYR A 71 6.75 6.40 -6.98
N ILE A 72 7.42 7.55 -7.13
CA ILE A 72 7.01 8.82 -6.53
C ILE A 72 5.59 9.20 -6.98
N GLN A 73 5.24 9.00 -8.26
CA GLN A 73 3.88 9.22 -8.74
C GLN A 73 2.87 8.32 -8.03
N ASN A 74 3.16 7.03 -7.87
CA ASN A 74 2.29 6.11 -7.15
C ASN A 74 2.10 6.55 -5.69
N PHE A 75 3.16 6.95 -4.99
CA PHE A 75 3.04 7.45 -3.61
C PHE A 75 2.23 8.75 -3.51
N LYS A 76 2.30 9.65 -4.49
CA LYS A 76 1.42 10.83 -4.53
C LYS A 76 -0.06 10.46 -4.68
N ILE A 77 -0.36 9.41 -5.45
CA ILE A 77 -1.72 8.87 -5.58
C ILE A 77 -2.19 8.29 -4.24
N LEU A 78 -1.34 7.50 -3.57
CA LEU A 78 -1.61 6.93 -2.25
C LEU A 78 -1.89 8.02 -1.20
N GLN A 79 -1.02 9.03 -1.11
CA GLN A 79 -1.18 10.17 -0.20
C GLN A 79 -2.50 10.93 -0.44
N SER A 80 -2.90 11.07 -1.71
CA SER A 80 -4.20 11.67 -2.04
C SER A 80 -5.36 10.82 -1.53
N GLY A 81 -5.25 9.49 -1.61
CA GLY A 81 -6.19 8.54 -1.01
C GLY A 81 -6.25 8.65 0.51
N PHE A 82 -5.10 8.73 1.18
CA PHE A 82 -5.00 8.94 2.64
C PHE A 82 -5.73 10.22 3.05
N LYS A 83 -5.44 11.35 2.40
CA LYS A 83 -6.12 12.62 2.66
C LYS A 83 -7.63 12.51 2.47
N LYS A 84 -8.09 11.84 1.40
CA LYS A 84 -9.52 11.65 1.12
C LYS A 84 -10.22 10.83 2.20
N MET A 85 -9.53 9.85 2.77
CA MET A 85 -10.10 8.96 3.80
C MET A 85 -9.83 9.42 5.23
N GLY A 86 -9.07 10.50 5.45
CA GLY A 86 -8.72 10.98 6.79
C GLY A 86 -7.66 10.13 7.49
N VAL A 87 -6.76 9.52 6.72
CA VAL A 87 -5.59 8.80 7.26
C VAL A 87 -4.50 9.81 7.61
N ASP A 88 -4.00 9.76 8.85
CA ASP A 88 -3.05 10.75 9.40
C ASP A 88 -1.57 10.35 9.25
N LYS A 89 -1.32 9.10 8.86
CA LYS A 89 0.03 8.58 8.65
C LYS A 89 0.76 9.34 7.53
N VAL A 90 1.94 9.86 7.88
CA VAL A 90 2.90 10.53 6.98
C VAL A 90 3.75 9.51 6.22
#